data_AF-A0A420FAW9-F1
#
_entry.id   AF-A0A420FAW9-F1
#
_cell.length_a   1.000
_cell.length_b   1.000
_cell.length_c   1.000
_cell.angle_alpha   90.00
_cell.angle_beta   90.00
_cell.angle_gamma   90.00
#
_symmetry.space_group_name_H-M   'P 1'
#
loop_
_entity.id
_entity.type
_entity.pdbx_description
1 polymer ?
#
loop_
_entity_poly.entity_id
_entity_poly.type
_entity_poly.pdbx_seq_one_letter_code
_entity_poly.pdbx_strand_id
1 'polypeptide(L)'
;MAVGQEILYVFPDSVERILEQHLSKYSLNNDKERVYLDLARNDKFYRLTIGTYFVDRDDDVTRWIKASNRLGLVNTKKYPLLIDVDFDFGAPEETALGTFGKREGKVKRTRVLMHGVSVKFSKNGAILKE
;
A
#
# COMPACT_ATOMS: atom_id res chain seq x y z
N MET A 1 -11.43 -14.41 15.05
CA MET A 1 -11.59 -13.69 13.77
C MET A 1 -11.03 -14.58 12.68
N ALA A 2 -11.80 -14.90 11.64
CA ALA A 2 -11.26 -15.64 10.51
C ALA A 2 -10.16 -14.77 9.88
N VAL A 3 -8.91 -15.22 9.93
CA VAL A 3 -7.83 -14.59 9.18
C VAL A 3 -8.20 -14.78 7.71
N GLY A 4 -8.64 -13.71 7.05
CA GLY A 4 -8.95 -13.77 5.63
C GLY A 4 -7.73 -14.30 4.87
N GLN A 5 -7.96 -15.20 3.91
CA GLN A 5 -6.88 -15.73 3.09
C GLN A 5 -6.09 -14.57 2.47
N GLU A 6 -4.76 -14.63 2.54
CA GLU A 6 -3.88 -13.60 1.96
C GLU A 6 -4.09 -13.52 0.44
N ILE A 7 -4.14 -12.30 -0.10
CA ILE A 7 -4.20 -12.06 -1.55
C ILE A 7 -2.80 -11.63 -2.01
N LEU A 8 -2.13 -12.49 -2.77
CA LEU A 8 -0.78 -12.25 -3.25
C LEU A 8 -0.79 -11.63 -4.65
N TYR A 9 -0.06 -10.51 -4.80
CA TYR A 9 0.16 -9.82 -6.05
C TYR A 9 1.59 -10.07 -6.52
N VAL A 10 1.71 -10.61 -7.73
CA VAL A 10 3.00 -10.80 -8.42
C VAL A 10 3.15 -9.70 -9.46
N PHE A 11 4.28 -9.00 -9.42
CA PHE A 11 4.56 -7.90 -10.34
C PHE A 11 5.32 -8.42 -11.57
N PRO A 12 5.28 -7.70 -12.70
CA PRO A 12 6.15 -8.02 -13.83
C PRO A 12 7.64 -8.02 -13.42
N ASP A 13 8.43 -8.95 -13.93
CA ASP A 13 9.85 -9.14 -13.59
C ASP A 13 10.67 -7.84 -13.65
N SER A 14 10.40 -7.00 -14.64
CA SER A 14 11.04 -5.69 -14.82
C SER A 14 10.80 -4.77 -13.63
N VAL A 15 9.58 -4.77 -13.10
CA VAL A 15 9.17 -3.98 -11.93
C VAL A 15 9.75 -4.60 -10.67
N GLU A 16 9.61 -5.92 -10.49
CA GLU A 16 10.12 -6.65 -9.33
C GLU A 16 11.63 -6.45 -9.14
N ARG A 17 12.42 -6.51 -10.22
CA ARG A 17 13.87 -6.25 -10.19
C ARG A 17 14.20 -4.85 -9.69
N ILE A 18 13.44 -3.84 -10.09
CA ILE A 18 13.65 -2.46 -9.64
C ILE A 18 13.27 -2.33 -8.17
N LEU A 19 12.17 -2.95 -7.73
CA LEU A 19 11.77 -2.96 -6.33
C LEU A 19 12.85 -3.60 -5.46
N GLU A 20 13.32 -4.80 -5.81
CA GLU A 20 14.32 -5.53 -5.02
C GLU A 20 15.62 -4.72 -4.89
N GLN A 21 16.06 -4.04 -5.95
CA GLN A 21 17.23 -3.15 -5.92
C GLN A 21 17.09 -1.96 -4.97
N HIS A 22 15.89 -1.44 -4.77
CA HIS A 22 15.65 -0.34 -3.84
C HIS A 22 15.38 -0.84 -2.42
N LEU A 23 14.61 -1.91 -2.27
CA LEU A 23 14.30 -2.55 -0.98
C LEU A 23 15.56 -3.09 -0.31
N SER A 24 16.51 -3.64 -1.07
CA SER A 24 17.82 -4.08 -0.56
C SER A 24 18.70 -2.95 -0.02
N LYS A 25 18.43 -1.69 -0.42
CA LYS A 25 19.18 -0.50 0.04
C LYS A 25 18.44 0.29 1.12
N TYR A 26 17.21 -0.11 1.45
CA TYR A 26 16.39 0.59 2.43
C TYR A 26 16.96 0.37 3.83
N SER A 27 17.26 1.46 4.53
CA SER A 27 17.66 1.44 5.94
C SER A 27 16.44 1.80 6.79
N LEU A 28 16.06 0.91 7.70
CA LEU A 28 14.92 1.09 8.59
C LEU A 28 15.37 0.94 10.03
N ASN A 29 14.70 1.66 10.92
CA ASN A 29 14.67 1.26 12.32
C ASN A 29 13.79 0.02 12.46
N ASN A 30 14.39 -1.17 12.47
CA ASN A 30 13.66 -2.45 12.48
C ASN A 30 12.76 -2.66 13.72
N ASP A 31 12.87 -1.84 14.76
CA ASP A 31 11.96 -1.92 15.91
C ASP A 31 10.68 -1.10 15.71
N LYS A 32 10.73 -0.08 14.84
CA LYS A 32 9.65 0.92 14.70
C LYS A 32 9.08 1.03 13.30
N GLU A 33 9.88 0.76 12.28
CA GLU A 33 9.56 1.06 10.89
C GLU A 33 9.42 -0.21 10.07
N ARG A 34 8.46 -0.20 9.16
CA ARG A 34 8.21 -1.27 8.20
C ARG A 34 7.94 -0.67 6.83
N VAL A 35 8.14 -1.47 5.80
CA VAL A 35 7.85 -1.08 4.41
C VAL A 35 6.48 -1.58 4.01
N TYR A 36 5.83 -0.79 3.15
CA TYR A 36 4.66 -1.20 2.39
C TYR A 36 4.80 -0.73 0.93
N LEU A 37 3.94 -1.26 0.08
CA LEU A 37 3.84 -0.90 -1.33
C LEU A 37 2.51 -0.17 -1.55
N ASP A 38 2.56 0.89 -2.33
CA ASP A 38 1.39 1.63 -2.79
C ASP A 38 1.28 1.53 -4.30
N LEU A 39 0.21 0.90 -4.79
CA LEU A 39 -0.08 0.73 -6.20
C LEU A 39 -1.18 1.71 -6.61
N ALA A 40 -0.76 2.79 -7.27
CA ALA A 40 -1.67 3.70 -7.94
C ALA A 40 -1.80 3.33 -9.42
N ARG A 41 -2.97 3.59 -10.01
CA ARG A 41 -3.20 3.43 -11.44
C ARG A 41 -3.90 4.64 -12.04
N ASN A 42 -3.68 4.84 -13.32
CA ASN A 42 -4.59 5.60 -14.16
C ASN A 42 -4.87 4.83 -15.46
N ASP A 43 -5.56 5.44 -16.41
CA ASP A 43 -5.94 4.77 -17.66
C ASP A 43 -4.75 4.26 -18.47
N LYS A 44 -3.57 4.87 -18.31
CA LYS A 44 -2.38 4.66 -19.14
C LYS A 44 -1.31 3.82 -18.46
N PHE A 45 -1.13 3.94 -17.16
CA PHE A 45 -0.03 3.33 -16.43
C PHE A 45 -0.35 3.00 -14.98
N TYR A 46 0.49 2.14 -14.42
CA TYR A 46 0.60 1.87 -13.00
C TYR A 46 1.82 2.61 -12.43
N ARG A 47 1.72 3.04 -11.18
CA ARG A 47 2.81 3.57 -10.39
C ARG A 47 2.85 2.80 -9.08
N LEU A 48 3.95 2.09 -8.84
CA LEU A 48 4.20 1.39 -7.60
C LEU A 48 5.23 2.16 -6.78
N THR A 49 4.87 2.57 -5.58
CA THR A 49 5.71 3.38 -4.69
C THR A 49 6.08 2.56 -3.46
N ILE A 50 7.36 2.62 -3.07
CA ILE A 50 7.84 2.06 -1.80
C ILE A 50 7.62 3.11 -0.72
N GLY A 51 6.81 2.79 0.29
CA GLY A 51 6.54 3.65 1.44
C GLY A 51 7.03 3.02 2.75
N THR A 52 7.15 3.85 3.78
CA THR A 52 7.42 3.41 5.16
C THR A 52 6.29 3.81 6.09
N TYR A 53 6.02 2.96 7.07
CA TYR A 53 5.06 3.24 8.14
C TYR A 53 5.66 2.86 9.49
N PHE A 54 5.14 3.48 10.54
CA PHE A 54 5.55 3.22 11.91
C PHE A 54 4.54 2.30 12.58
N VAL A 55 5.00 1.16 13.10
CA VAL A 55 4.12 0.10 13.64
C VAL A 55 3.35 0.53 14.89
N ASP A 56 3.91 1.49 15.63
CA ASP A 56 3.36 2.05 16.87
C ASP A 56 2.45 3.25 16.64
N ARG A 57 2.39 3.78 15.42
CA ARG A 57 1.51 4.91 15.09
C ARG A 57 0.10 4.46 14.75
N ASP A 58 -0.87 5.22 15.24
CA ASP A 58 -2.27 5.10 14.87
C ASP A 58 -2.63 6.12 13.79
N ASP A 59 -1.92 6.06 12.67
CA ASP A 59 -2.22 6.85 11.47
C ASP A 59 -2.97 6.04 10.42
N ASP A 60 -3.52 6.73 9.43
CA ASP A 60 -4.44 6.13 8.46
C ASP A 60 -3.76 5.07 7.58
N VAL A 61 -2.46 5.22 7.29
CA VAL A 61 -1.67 4.23 6.54
C VAL A 61 -1.53 2.96 7.36
N THR A 62 -1.13 3.08 8.63
CA THR A 62 -1.00 1.92 9.52
C THR A 62 -2.33 1.21 9.71
N ARG A 63 -3.45 1.94 9.79
CA ARG A 63 -4.80 1.34 9.86
C ARG A 63 -5.14 0.57 8.59
N TRP A 64 -4.90 1.14 7.41
CA TRP A 64 -5.13 0.46 6.14
C TRP A 64 -4.28 -0.79 5.98
N ILE A 65 -3.02 -0.74 6.39
CA ILE A 65 -2.13 -1.90 6.38
C ILE A 65 -2.66 -3.02 7.29
N LYS A 66 -3.15 -2.68 8.49
CA LYS A 66 -3.73 -3.64 9.43
C LYS A 66 -5.06 -4.23 8.93
N ALA A 67 -5.85 -3.45 8.19
CA ALA A 67 -7.14 -3.88 7.64
C ALA A 67 -7.01 -4.65 6.33
N SER A 68 -5.93 -4.46 5.57
CA SER A 68 -5.68 -5.11 4.28
C SER A 68 -5.07 -6.49 4.46
N ASN A 69 -5.54 -7.46 3.68
CA ASN A 69 -4.92 -8.79 3.52
C ASN A 69 -4.16 -8.92 2.19
N ARG A 70 -3.93 -7.81 1.48
CA ARG A 70 -3.24 -7.78 0.18
C ARG A 70 -1.74 -7.62 0.40
N LEU A 71 -0.96 -8.45 -0.28
CA LEU A 71 0.48 -8.50 -0.17
C LEU A 71 1.11 -8.47 -1.57
N GLY A 72 2.12 -7.63 -1.77
CA GLY A 72 2.99 -7.70 -2.94
C GLY A 72 4.16 -8.64 -2.68
N LEU A 73 4.43 -9.55 -3.61
CA LEU A 73 5.61 -10.40 -3.59
C LEU A 73 6.76 -9.69 -4.28
N VAL A 74 7.88 -9.56 -3.58
CA VAL A 74 9.16 -9.14 -4.18
C VAL A 74 10.22 -10.11 -3.70
N ASN A 75 10.84 -10.82 -4.64
CA ASN A 75 11.72 -11.94 -4.40
C ASN A 75 10.98 -13.00 -3.55
N THR A 76 11.48 -13.32 -2.35
CA THR A 76 10.84 -14.25 -1.41
C THR A 76 10.07 -13.55 -0.29
N LYS A 77 10.01 -12.21 -0.31
CA LYS A 77 9.44 -11.39 0.77
C LYS A 77 8.06 -10.86 0.38
N LYS A 78 7.16 -10.86 1.36
CA LYS A 78 5.81 -10.29 1.25
C LYS A 78 5.79 -8.91 1.89
N TYR A 79 5.26 -7.94 1.17
CA TYR A 79 5.09 -6.56 1.65
C TYR A 79 3.60 -6.21 1.65
N PRO A 80 3.07 -5.53 2.69
CA PRO A 80 1.72 -4.99 2.64
C PRO A 80 1.51 -4.17 1.37
N LEU A 81 0.38 -4.39 0.69
CA LEU A 81 0.02 -3.67 -0.53
C LEU A 81 -1.26 -2.88 -0.30
N LEU A 82 -1.16 -1.58 -0.51
CA LEU A 82 -2.29 -0.67 -0.64
C LEU A 82 -2.49 -0.31 -2.11
N ILE A 83 -3.74 -0.08 -2.49
CA ILE A 83 -4.11 0.42 -3.82
C ILE A 83 -4.74 1.80 -3.69
N ASP A 84 -4.62 2.64 -4.71
CA ASP A 84 -5.15 4.01 -4.72
C ASP A 84 -6.60 4.13 -4.21
N VAL A 85 -7.48 3.22 -4.62
CA VAL A 85 -8.89 3.22 -4.21
C VAL A 85 -9.08 2.98 -2.70
N ASP A 86 -8.12 2.39 -2.00
CA ASP A 86 -8.17 2.28 -0.54
C ASP A 86 -8.21 3.66 0.13
N PHE A 87 -7.62 4.67 -0.50
CA PHE A 87 -7.63 6.04 0.01
C PHE A 87 -8.87 6.84 -0.43
N ASP A 88 -9.60 6.39 -1.45
CA ASP A 88 -10.87 6.99 -1.87
C ASP A 88 -11.99 6.67 -0.89
N PHE A 89 -11.95 5.47 -0.30
CA PHE A 89 -12.83 5.10 0.79
C PHE A 89 -12.22 5.56 2.11
N GLY A 90 -13.04 6.13 2.99
CA GLY A 90 -12.52 6.46 4.32
C GLY A 90 -12.46 5.23 5.21
N ALA A 91 -11.54 5.25 6.17
CA ALA A 91 -11.50 4.25 7.22
C ALA A 91 -12.60 4.55 8.27
N PRO A 92 -13.32 3.53 8.77
CA PRO A 92 -14.20 3.73 9.91
C PRO A 92 -13.38 4.20 11.12
N GLU A 93 -13.90 5.15 11.91
CA GLU A 93 -13.34 5.40 13.24
C GLU A 93 -13.38 4.10 14.05
N GLU A 94 -12.25 3.75 14.70
CA GLU A 94 -12.07 2.48 15.41
C GLU A 94 -13.15 2.24 16.48
N THR A 95 -13.75 3.31 17.00
CA THR A 95 -14.68 3.27 18.12
C THR A 95 -16.16 3.15 17.71
N ALA A 96 -16.52 3.42 16.44
CA ALA A 96 -17.93 3.35 16.03
C ALA A 96 -18.14 3.21 14.52
N LEU A 97 -18.74 2.08 14.11
CA LEU A 97 -19.39 2.00 12.80
C LEU A 97 -20.64 2.89 12.82
N GLY A 98 -20.72 3.87 11.91
CA GLY A 98 -21.92 4.69 11.74
C GLY A 98 -23.16 3.88 11.30
N THR A 99 -24.34 4.50 11.38
CA THR A 99 -25.60 3.87 10.97
C THR A 99 -25.80 3.96 9.46
N PHE A 100 -26.53 3.01 8.88
CA PHE A 100 -26.89 3.03 7.45
C PHE A 100 -27.51 4.39 7.07
N GLY A 101 -27.05 4.98 5.96
CA GLY A 101 -27.42 6.33 5.53
C GLY A 101 -26.73 7.49 6.27
N LYS A 102 -25.95 7.24 7.34
CA LYS A 102 -25.22 8.25 8.11
C LYS A 102 -23.75 7.87 8.40
N ARG A 103 -23.18 6.92 7.66
CA ARG A 103 -21.80 6.45 7.88
C ARG A 103 -20.75 7.47 7.48
N GLU A 104 -20.97 8.26 6.43
CA GLU A 104 -19.97 9.22 5.94
C GLU A 104 -19.53 10.23 7.01
N GLY A 105 -20.42 10.65 7.91
CA GLY A 105 -20.09 11.56 9.02
C GLY A 105 -19.29 10.94 10.17
N LYS A 106 -18.99 9.64 10.12
CA LYS A 106 -18.14 8.91 11.08
C LYS A 106 -16.94 8.21 10.41
N VAL A 107 -16.72 8.52 9.14
CA VAL A 107 -15.68 7.91 8.32
C VAL A 107 -14.61 8.95 8.07
N LYS A 108 -13.36 8.64 8.43
CA LYS A 108 -12.24 9.55 8.22
C LYS A 108 -11.69 9.35 6.82
N ARG A 109 -11.72 10.41 6.00
CA ARG A 109 -11.13 10.43 4.66
C ARG A 109 -9.77 11.10 4.72
N THR A 110 -8.79 10.48 4.07
CA THR A 110 -7.41 10.95 4.13
C THR A 110 -6.85 11.14 2.74
N ARG A 111 -6.21 12.29 2.52
CA ARG A 111 -5.34 12.50 1.36
C ARG A 111 -3.92 12.16 1.79
N VAL A 112 -3.40 11.03 1.31
CA VAL A 112 -2.01 10.65 1.55
C VAL A 112 -1.15 11.20 0.43
N LEU A 113 -0.12 11.97 0.79
CA LEU A 113 0.96 12.33 -0.11
C LEU A 113 2.08 11.31 0.06
N MET A 114 2.22 10.45 -0.93
CA MET A 114 3.23 9.40 -0.94
C MET A 114 4.58 9.98 -1.36
N HIS A 115 5.56 9.87 -0.46
CA HIS A 115 6.96 10.19 -0.75
C HIS A 115 7.79 8.91 -0.66
N GLY A 116 8.48 8.58 -1.74
CA GLY A 116 9.29 7.36 -1.84
C GLY A 116 9.77 7.10 -3.25
N VAL A 117 10.58 6.06 -3.41
CA VAL A 117 10.96 5.60 -4.75
C VAL A 117 9.71 5.05 -5.42
N SER A 118 9.45 5.50 -6.65
CA SER A 118 8.33 5.03 -7.44
C SER A 118 8.77 4.49 -8.80
N VAL A 119 8.11 3.42 -9.25
CA VAL A 119 8.31 2.81 -10.56
C VAL A 119 7.03 2.97 -11.36
N LYS A 120 7.12 3.64 -12.52
CA LYS A 120 6.01 3.74 -13.47
C LYS A 120 6.14 2.64 -14.52
N PHE A 121 5.06 1.94 -14.80
CA PHE A 121 5.03 0.86 -15.79
C PHE A 121 3.69 0.77 -16.52
N SER A 122 3.73 0.32 -17.77
CA SER A 122 2.52 0.09 -18.57
C SER A 122 1.75 -1.14 -18.08
N LYS A 123 0.54 -1.37 -18.61
CA LYS A 123 -0.25 -2.58 -18.32
C LYS A 123 0.45 -3.90 -18.67
N ASN A 124 1.45 -3.84 -19.56
CA ASN A 124 2.23 -4.99 -19.98
C ASN A 124 3.56 -5.10 -19.20
N GLY A 125 3.78 -4.28 -18.16
CA GLY A 125 5.01 -4.29 -17.37
C GLY A 125 6.20 -3.56 -17.99
N ALA A 126 6.02 -2.82 -19.09
CA ALA A 126 7.10 -2.03 -19.67
C ALA A 126 7.38 -0.81 -18.78
N ILE A 127 8.63 -0.63 -18.35
CA ILE A 127 9.02 0.50 -17.51
C ILE A 127 8.90 1.79 -18.31
N LEU A 128 8.15 2.74 -17.76
CA LEU A 128 7.98 4.07 -18.32
C LEU A 128 9.01 4.97 -17.63
N LYS A 129 10.08 5.31 -18.35
CA LYS A 129 11.06 6.30 -17.87
C LYS A 129 10.37 7.67 -17.81
N GLU A 130 10.60 8.39 -16.71
CA GLU A 130 10.43 9.85 -16.70
C GLU A 130 11.57 10.53 -17.44
#